data_AF-A0A7V1LJ33-F1
#
_entry.id   AF-A0A7V1LJ33-F1
#
_cell.length_a   1.000
_cell.length_b   1.000
_cell.length_c   1.000
_cell.angle_alpha   90.00
_cell.angle_beta   90.00
_cell.angle_gamma   90.00
#
_symmetry.space_group_name_H-M   'P 1'
#
loop_
_entity.id
_entity.type
_entity.pdbx_description
1 polymer ?
#
loop_
_entity_poly.entity_id
_entity_poly.type
_entity_poly.pdbx_seq_one_letter_code
_entity_poly.pdbx_strand_id
1 'polypeptide(L)'
;MKITSYQFGEIEYTQEHLINFSSGLFGFENLRNYLLIKIEEEIFFWLTSIEKPEIIFPLIGIRVIDDKYPEVIKHEAFGIVTLNSDLSKVTVNLKSPVYIDETTKTGFQKILDSDRYKVEYNLFKQ
;
A
#
# COMPACT_ATOMS: atom_id res chain seq x y z
N MET A 1 -7.53 -1.25 20.80
CA MET A 1 -6.17 -0.65 20.81
C MET A 1 -6.24 0.67 20.06
N LYS A 2 -5.27 1.57 20.23
CA LYS A 2 -5.31 2.88 19.56
C LYS A 2 -3.94 3.38 19.15
N ILE A 3 -3.89 4.08 18.03
CA ILE A 3 -2.76 4.90 17.59
C ILE A 3 -3.24 6.31 17.26
N THR A 4 -2.33 7.28 17.25
CA THR A 4 -2.60 8.63 16.77
C THR A 4 -1.71 8.90 15.56
N SER A 5 -2.33 9.16 14.42
CA SER A 5 -1.67 9.55 13.17
C SER A 5 -1.92 11.04 12.92
N TYR A 6 -0.94 11.74 12.36
CA TYR A 6 -1.14 13.13 11.92
C TYR A 6 -2.24 13.24 10.85
N GLN A 7 -2.34 12.24 9.97
CA GLN A 7 -3.25 12.27 8.84
C GLN A 7 -4.69 11.90 9.23
N PHE A 8 -4.87 10.97 10.17
CA PHE A 8 -6.18 10.41 10.50
C PHE A 8 -6.64 10.66 11.94
N GLY A 9 -5.83 11.35 12.75
CA GLY A 9 -6.11 11.53 14.17
C GLY A 9 -6.03 10.22 14.94
N GLU A 10 -6.93 10.02 15.90
CA GLU A 10 -7.01 8.80 16.68
C GLU A 10 -7.72 7.69 15.90
N ILE A 11 -7.03 6.56 15.73
CA ILE A 11 -7.56 5.37 15.05
C ILE A 11 -7.66 4.25 16.07
N GLU A 12 -8.87 3.76 16.30
CA GLU A 12 -9.12 2.55 17.09
C GLU A 12 -9.03 1.30 16.21
N TYR A 13 -8.42 0.25 16.74
CA TYR A 13 -8.28 -1.03 16.04
C TYR A 13 -8.21 -2.21 17.00
N THR A 14 -8.40 -3.41 16.45
CA THR A 14 -8.23 -4.71 17.12
C THR A 14 -7.17 -5.54 16.40
N GLN A 15 -6.75 -6.65 16.99
CA GLN A 15 -5.78 -7.56 16.37
C GLN A 15 -6.24 -8.08 15.00
N GLU A 16 -7.54 -8.25 14.79
CA GLU A 16 -8.12 -8.72 13.51
C GLU A 16 -7.93 -7.72 12.37
N HIS A 17 -7.70 -6.44 12.67
CA HIS A 17 -7.46 -5.41 11.67
C HIS A 17 -5.99 -5.36 11.21
N LEU A 18 -5.06 -5.97 11.97
CA LEU A 18 -3.63 -5.85 11.71
C LEU A 18 -3.19 -6.75 10.58
N ILE A 19 -2.56 -6.18 9.57
CA ILE A 19 -1.86 -6.92 8.52
C ILE A 19 -0.40 -7.05 8.94
N ASN A 20 0.06 -8.30 9.02
CA ASN A 20 1.45 -8.61 9.35
C ASN A 20 2.32 -8.77 8.10
N PHE A 21 3.40 -8.01 8.06
CA PHE A 21 4.48 -8.10 7.09
C PHE A 21 5.69 -8.68 7.82
N SER A 22 5.87 -10.00 7.75
CA SER A 22 6.89 -10.71 8.54
C SER A 22 8.32 -10.20 8.28
N SER A 23 8.58 -9.76 7.05
CA SER A 23 9.84 -9.13 6.61
C SER A 23 9.81 -7.61 6.58
N GLY A 24 8.68 -6.99 6.98
CA GLY A 24 8.41 -5.57 6.79
C GLY A 24 8.28 -5.16 5.31
N LEU A 25 8.41 -3.86 5.05
CA LEU A 25 8.50 -3.29 3.70
C LEU A 25 9.95 -2.90 3.39
N PHE A 26 10.32 -2.75 2.12
CA PHE A 26 11.68 -2.35 1.76
C PHE A 26 12.03 -0.97 2.36
N GLY A 27 13.12 -0.91 3.11
CA GLY A 27 13.53 0.28 3.86
C GLY A 27 12.83 0.49 5.21
N PHE A 28 11.90 -0.40 5.57
CA PHE A 28 11.12 -0.39 6.81
C PHE A 28 10.99 -1.81 7.39
N GLU A 29 12.05 -2.61 7.33
CA GLU A 29 12.06 -4.04 7.70
C GLU A 29 11.76 -4.27 9.20
N ASN A 30 11.94 -3.24 10.02
CA ASN A 30 11.61 -3.24 11.44
C ASN A 30 10.14 -2.91 11.74
N LEU A 31 9.38 -2.42 10.75
CA LEU A 31 7.95 -2.13 10.87
C LEU A 31 7.17 -3.25 10.20
N ARG A 32 6.43 -4.03 11.00
CA ARG A 32 5.81 -5.29 10.59
C ARG A 32 4.31 -5.29 10.71
N ASN A 33 3.72 -4.36 11.47
CA ASN A 33 2.28 -4.35 11.71
C ASN A 33 1.67 -3.06 11.16
N TYR A 34 0.68 -3.24 10.28
CA TYR A 34 0.03 -2.14 9.58
C TYR A 34 -1.49 -2.28 9.62
N LEU A 35 -2.17 -1.15 9.52
CA LEU A 35 -3.60 -1.05 9.22
C LEU A 35 -3.75 -0.65 7.76
N LEU A 36 -4.65 -1.31 7.03
CA LEU A 36 -5.08 -0.87 5.70
C LEU A 36 -6.37 -0.09 5.84
N ILE A 37 -6.27 1.24 5.77
CA ILE A 37 -7.41 2.14 5.97
C ILE A 37 -7.97 2.54 4.61
N LYS A 38 -9.29 2.44 4.45
CA LYS A 38 -10.00 2.95 3.28
C LYS A 38 -10.90 4.10 3.71
N ILE A 39 -10.72 5.27 3.10
CA ILE A 39 -11.66 6.39 3.24
C ILE A 39 -12.71 6.24 2.13
N GLU A 40 -13.98 6.42 2.49
CA GLU A 40 -15.09 6.40 1.53
C GLU A 40 -14.86 7.47 0.45
N GLU A 41 -15.28 7.16 -0.78
CA GLU A 41 -15.13 8.04 -1.97
C GLU A 41 -13.69 8.31 -2.47
N GLU A 42 -12.65 8.06 -1.67
CA GLU A 42 -11.26 8.14 -2.15
C GLU A 42 -10.89 6.94 -3.04
N ILE A 43 -9.97 7.15 -3.98
CA ILE A 43 -9.42 6.05 -4.80
C ILE A 43 -8.31 5.28 -4.07
N PHE A 44 -7.66 5.90 -3.08
CA PHE A 44 -6.52 5.34 -2.38
C PHE A 44 -6.93 4.51 -1.15
N PHE A 45 -6.02 3.63 -0.78
CA PHE A 45 -5.96 3.01 0.54
C PHE A 45 -4.74 3.57 1.27
N TRP A 46 -4.75 3.53 2.59
CA TRP A 46 -3.69 4.10 3.41
C TRP A 46 -3.13 3.02 4.32
N LEU A 47 -1.95 2.50 3.96
CA LEU A 47 -1.24 1.50 4.75
C LEU A 47 -0.45 2.20 5.85
N THR A 48 -0.97 2.16 7.07
CA THR A 48 -0.48 2.93 8.23
C THR A 48 0.23 2.00 9.21
N SER A 49 1.48 2.29 9.55
CA SER A 49 2.20 1.52 10.57
C SER A 49 1.63 1.80 11.97
N ILE A 50 1.39 0.75 12.77
CA ILE A 50 1.02 0.92 14.18
C ILE A 50 2.23 1.12 15.10
N GLU A 51 3.42 0.74 14.63
CA GLU A 51 4.68 0.87 15.38
C GLU A 51 5.26 2.28 15.22
N LYS A 52 5.02 2.91 14.07
CA LYS A 52 5.48 4.26 13.75
C LYS A 52 4.37 5.01 12.98
N PRO A 53 3.38 5.61 13.65
CA PRO A 53 2.17 6.19 13.03
C PRO A 53 2.41 7.32 12.01
N GLU A 54 3.61 7.91 11.98
CA GLU A 54 4.04 8.85 10.95
C GLU A 54 4.39 8.18 9.61
N ILE A 55 4.55 6.86 9.57
CA ILE A 55 4.80 6.10 8.35
C ILE A 55 3.48 5.59 7.78
N ILE A 56 3.09 6.20 6.67
CA ILE A 56 1.83 5.95 5.97
C ILE A 56 2.13 5.89 4.47
N PHE A 57 1.68 4.81 3.83
CA PHE A 57 1.80 4.65 2.38
C PHE A 57 0.43 4.75 1.72
N PRO A 58 0.21 5.75 0.84
CA PRO A 58 -0.93 5.72 -0.04
C PRO A 58 -0.74 4.59 -1.07
N LEU A 59 -1.78 3.78 -1.22
CA LEU A 59 -1.83 2.60 -2.06
C LEU A 59 -2.98 2.71 -3.06
N ILE A 60 -2.79 2.15 -4.25
CA ILE A 60 -3.87 1.92 -5.21
C ILE A 60 -3.80 0.49 -5.72
N GLY A 61 -4.95 -0.16 -5.89
CA GLY A 61 -5.01 -1.51 -6.48
C GLY A 61 -4.49 -1.46 -7.91
N ILE A 62 -3.47 -2.24 -8.24
CA ILE A 62 -2.79 -2.14 -9.55
C ILE A 62 -3.70 -2.57 -10.70
N ARG A 63 -4.66 -3.46 -10.46
CA ARG A 63 -5.62 -3.94 -11.47
C ARG A 63 -6.48 -2.83 -12.07
N VAL A 64 -6.63 -1.68 -11.40
CA VAL A 64 -7.33 -0.53 -11.99
C VAL A 64 -6.50 0.16 -13.10
N ILE A 65 -5.19 -0.09 -13.12
CA ILE A 65 -4.22 0.45 -14.08
C ILE A 65 -3.89 -0.60 -15.16
N ASP A 66 -3.66 -1.85 -14.76
CA ASP A 66 -3.34 -2.98 -15.62
C ASP A 66 -4.10 -4.22 -15.13
N ASP A 67 -5.21 -4.55 -15.80
CA ASP A 67 -6.06 -5.69 -15.48
C ASP A 67 -5.35 -7.05 -15.62
N LYS A 68 -4.22 -7.08 -16.33
CA LYS A 68 -3.37 -8.26 -16.56
C LYS A 68 -2.13 -8.28 -15.68
N TYR A 69 -2.10 -7.48 -14.62
CA TYR A 69 -0.99 -7.47 -13.68
C TYR A 69 -0.78 -8.85 -13.01
N PRO A 70 0.47 -9.31 -12.78
CA PRO A 70 0.73 -10.63 -12.24
C PRO A 70 0.03 -10.88 -10.91
N GLU A 71 -0.78 -11.94 -10.89
CA GLU A 71 -1.50 -12.37 -9.70
C GLU A 71 -0.61 -13.17 -8.76
N VAL A 72 -0.84 -12.99 -7.47
CA VAL A 72 -0.41 -13.92 -6.44
C VAL A 72 -1.67 -14.48 -5.80
N ILE A 73 -1.76 -15.79 -5.69
CA ILE A 73 -2.94 -16.48 -5.15
C ILE A 73 -3.33 -15.87 -3.80
N LYS A 74 -4.61 -15.45 -3.67
CA LYS A 74 -5.22 -14.81 -2.49
C LYS A 74 -4.68 -13.42 -2.10
N HIS A 75 -3.70 -12.89 -2.82
CA HIS A 75 -3.13 -11.58 -2.51
C HIS A 75 -3.51 -10.56 -3.58
N GLU A 76 -4.12 -9.46 -3.15
CA GLU A 76 -4.34 -8.31 -4.01
C GLU A 76 -3.05 -7.49 -4.14
N ALA A 77 -2.79 -7.00 -5.35
CA ALA A 77 -1.59 -6.24 -5.66
C ALA A 77 -1.87 -4.74 -5.57
N PHE A 78 -1.15 -4.06 -4.70
CA PHE A 78 -1.20 -2.60 -4.53
C PHE A 78 0.11 -1.96 -4.97
N GLY A 79 0.01 -0.80 -5.62
CA GLY A 79 1.14 0.05 -5.94
C GLY A 79 1.24 1.17 -4.93
N ILE A 80 2.45 1.45 -4.44
CA ILE A 80 2.71 2.62 -3.60
C ILE A 80 2.66 3.87 -4.48
N VAL A 81 1.89 4.86 -4.04
CA VAL A 81 1.66 6.11 -4.75
C VAL A 81 2.61 7.18 -4.21
N THR A 82 3.29 7.88 -5.12
CA THR A 82 3.98 9.14 -4.81
C THR A 82 3.03 10.29 -5.10
N LEU A 83 2.53 10.92 -4.05
CA LEU A 83 1.61 12.06 -4.17
C LEU A 83 2.37 13.32 -4.59
N ASN A 84 1.70 14.16 -5.36
CA ASN A 84 2.20 15.46 -5.79
C ASN A 84 1.02 16.45 -5.87
N SER A 85 1.29 17.74 -5.63
CA SER A 85 0.28 18.79 -5.81
C SER A 85 -0.15 18.96 -7.28
N ASP A 86 0.75 18.62 -8.21
CA ASP A 86 0.47 18.53 -9.63
C ASP A 86 0.04 17.10 -9.97
N LEU A 87 -1.23 16.90 -10.30
CA LEU A 87 -1.80 15.58 -10.59
C LEU A 87 -1.06 14.84 -11.73
N SER A 88 -0.49 15.58 -12.69
CA SER A 88 0.27 14.96 -13.80
C SER A 88 1.59 14.30 -13.34
N LYS A 89 2.03 14.62 -12.12
CA LYS A 89 3.25 14.10 -11.48
C LYS A 89 2.96 13.08 -10.38
N VAL A 90 1.70 12.73 -10.15
CA VAL A 90 1.36 11.63 -9.24
C VAL A 90 1.75 10.32 -9.92
N THR A 91 2.62 9.55 -9.27
CA THR A 91 3.14 8.29 -9.81
C THR A 91 2.79 7.10 -8.93
N VAL A 92 2.79 5.92 -9.53
CA VAL A 92 2.61 4.63 -8.84
C VAL A 92 3.78 3.73 -9.16
N ASN A 93 4.31 3.04 -8.15
CA ASN A 93 5.33 2.02 -8.32
C ASN A 93 4.69 0.68 -8.71
N LEU A 94 4.78 0.34 -10.00
CA LEU A 94 4.33 -0.94 -10.55
C LEU A 94 5.45 -1.99 -10.55
N LYS A 95 6.69 -1.63 -10.23
CA LYS A 95 7.84 -2.57 -10.23
C LYS A 95 7.96 -3.33 -8.91
N SER A 96 7.50 -2.73 -7.81
CA SER A 96 7.61 -3.30 -6.46
C SER A 96 6.27 -3.27 -5.70
N PRO A 97 5.26 -4.03 -6.15
CA PRO A 97 3.94 -4.11 -5.54
C PRO A 97 3.99 -4.59 -4.07
N VAL A 98 3.03 -4.08 -3.31
CA VAL A 98 2.65 -4.59 -1.98
C VAL A 98 1.51 -5.57 -2.18
N TYR A 99 1.73 -6.83 -1.83
CA TYR A 99 0.75 -7.89 -1.89
C TYR A 99 0.10 -8.06 -0.52
N ILE A 100 -1.23 -8.07 -0.46
CA ILE A 100 -1.99 -8.18 0.80
C ILE A 100 -3.07 -9.27 0.65
N ASP A 101 -3.08 -10.22 1.58
CA ASP A 101 -4.18 -11.16 1.79
C ASP A 101 -5.01 -10.68 2.99
N GLU A 102 -6.20 -10.16 2.71
CA GLU A 102 -7.09 -9.64 3.74
C GLU A 102 -7.76 -10.72 4.59
N THR A 103 -7.79 -11.97 4.11
CA THR A 103 -8.37 -13.10 4.85
C THR A 103 -7.41 -13.58 5.91
N THR A 104 -6.14 -13.78 5.53
CA THR A 104 -5.10 -14.23 6.47
C THR A 104 -4.43 -13.08 7.22
N LYS A 105 -4.71 -11.84 6.82
CA LYS A 105 -4.11 -10.61 7.37
C LYS A 105 -2.59 -10.65 7.29
N THR A 106 -2.09 -11.06 6.13
CA THR A 106 -0.65 -11.08 5.84
C THR A 106 -0.34 -10.27 4.60
N GLY A 107 0.89 -9.77 4.53
CA GLY A 107 1.36 -9.07 3.35
C GLY A 107 2.86 -9.18 3.16
N PHE A 108 3.31 -8.86 1.96
CA PHE A 108 4.72 -8.78 1.60
C PHE A 108 4.94 -7.81 0.44
N GLN A 109 6.17 -7.35 0.27
CA GLN A 109 6.57 -6.56 -0.90
C GLN A 109 7.48 -7.40 -1.80
N LYS A 110 7.31 -7.30 -3.11
CA LYS A 110 8.11 -8.07 -4.07
C LYS A 110 8.51 -7.19 -5.25
N ILE A 111 9.78 -7.22 -5.60
CA ILE A 111 10.29 -6.62 -6.83
C ILE A 111 10.04 -7.59 -8.00
N LEU A 112 9.41 -7.10 -9.06
CA LEU A 112 9.16 -7.88 -10.26
C LEU A 112 10.35 -7.81 -11.21
N ASP A 113 10.82 -8.98 -11.65
CA ASP A 113 11.87 -9.11 -12.65
C ASP A 113 11.30 -9.00 -14.07
N SER A 114 10.73 -7.82 -14.38
CA SER A 114 10.20 -7.49 -15.71
C SER A 114 10.37 -6.01 -16.03
N ASP A 115 10.92 -5.69 -17.20
CA ASP A 115 11.08 -4.31 -17.67
C ASP A 115 9.76 -3.65 -18.10
N ARG A 116 8.67 -4.42 -18.17
CA ARG A 116 7.33 -3.92 -18.47
C ARG A 116 6.85 -2.89 -17.44
N TYR A 117 7.23 -3.07 -16.17
CA TYR A 117 6.71 -2.29 -15.07
C TYR A 117 7.70 -1.21 -14.62
N LYS A 118 7.19 0.02 -14.50
CA LYS A 118 7.98 1.18 -14.09
C LYS A 118 7.88 1.42 -12.60
N VAL A 119 8.96 1.95 -12.02
CA VAL A 119 8.97 2.50 -10.66
C VAL A 119 8.13 3.78 -10.59
N GLU A 120 8.12 4.57 -11.67
CA GLU A 120 7.36 5.81 -11.79
C GLU A 120 6.38 5.71 -12.97
N TYR A 121 5.17 5.21 -12.70
CA TYR A 121 4.07 5.23 -13.66
C TYR A 121 3.12 6.40 -13.35
N ASN A 122 2.96 7.36 -14.26
CA ASN A 122 2.01 8.47 -14.09
C ASN A 122 0.57 7.95 -13.98
N LEU A 123 -0.08 8.22 -12.85
CA LEU A 123 -1.41 7.72 -12.53
C LEU A 123 -2.49 8.45 -13.33
N PHE A 124 -2.41 9.78 -13.37
CA PHE A 124 -3.34 10.62 -14.10
C PHE A 124 -2.70 11.04 -15.42
N LYS A 125 -2.99 10.27 -16.48
CA LYS A 125 -2.65 10.68 -17.85
C LYS A 125 -3.69 11.68 -18.34
N GLN A 126 -3.25 12.70 -19.06
CA GLN A 126 -4.12 13.58 -19.86
C GLN A 126 -4.69 12.81 -21.05
#